data_AF-A0A1Y1USI2-F1
#
_entry.id   AF-A0A1Y1USI2-F1
#
_cell.length_a   1.000
_cell.length_b   1.000
_cell.length_c   1.000
_cell.angle_alpha   90.00
_cell.angle_beta   90.00
_cell.angle_gamma   90.00
#
_symmetry.space_group_name_H-M   'P 1'
#
loop_
_entity.id
_entity.type
_entity.pdbx_description
1 polymer ?
#
loop_
_entity_poly.entity_id
_entity_poly.type
_entity_poly.pdbx_seq_one_letter_code
_entity_poly.pdbx_strand_id
1 'polypeptide(L)'
;MLDAHDLEREAYRPFFFRIAHIVNQGQNRIELCGSLVYGGGLTPTIGLVRQIKNIIESSRIMVMVRPRTGSFIYTPEEINTMIEDIKAFKAEGVRGVVFGCLTEDGAIDEKVTKQLVAAARPLDVTFHRAFDISTGLDTLQRIGGITRLLTSGHGKTVMDGAVELSGLISHSSSVNGPIICPASGINNETVLRLHKAVPGLKEVHLTGSGIIPYPKDSRSIMAQDLGFGAGEWHLDPVKIERVWDIVKDW
;
A
#
# COMPACT_ATOMS: atom_id res chain seq x y z
N MET A 1 4.71 -6.83 -18.26
CA MET A 1 5.40 -7.15 -17.00
C MET A 1 6.05 -5.84 -16.53
N LEU A 2 6.04 -5.49 -15.23
CA LEU A 2 7.09 -4.57 -14.73
C LEU A 2 8.32 -5.46 -14.74
N ASP A 3 9.10 -5.41 -15.80
CA ASP A 3 10.32 -6.20 -15.86
C ASP A 3 11.38 -5.56 -14.95
N ALA A 4 12.46 -6.30 -14.70
CA ALA A 4 13.59 -5.76 -13.95
C ALA A 4 14.13 -4.45 -14.58
N HIS A 5 13.91 -4.23 -15.88
CA HIS A 5 14.32 -3.00 -16.58
C HIS A 5 13.46 -1.77 -16.25
N ASP A 6 12.14 -1.91 -16.05
CA ASP A 6 11.27 -0.83 -15.57
C ASP A 6 11.68 -0.39 -14.14
N LEU A 7 12.05 -1.35 -13.30
CA LEU A 7 12.54 -1.13 -11.94
C LEU A 7 14.00 -0.60 -11.91
N GLU A 8 14.88 -1.05 -12.81
CA GLU A 8 16.27 -0.58 -12.94
C GLU A 8 16.36 0.86 -13.45
N ARG A 9 15.48 1.28 -14.38
CA ARG A 9 15.40 2.70 -14.81
C ARG A 9 15.08 3.66 -13.65
N GLU A 10 14.62 3.10 -12.54
CA GLU A 10 14.01 3.80 -11.42
C GLU A 10 14.80 3.69 -10.11
N ALA A 11 15.52 2.59 -9.91
CA ALA A 11 16.26 2.23 -8.70
C ALA A 11 17.19 3.32 -8.12
N TYR A 12 17.61 4.28 -8.97
CA TYR A 12 18.57 5.32 -8.62
C TYR A 12 18.02 6.74 -8.68
N ARG A 13 16.69 6.93 -8.77
CA ARG A 13 16.09 8.27 -8.70
C ARG A 13 15.59 8.55 -7.27
N PRO A 14 16.26 9.44 -6.50
CA PRO A 14 16.04 9.62 -5.06
C PRO A 14 14.71 10.28 -4.65
N PHE A 15 13.72 10.38 -5.55
CA PHE A 15 12.65 11.36 -5.38
C PHE A 15 11.24 10.80 -5.18
N PHE A 16 11.05 9.48 -5.16
CA PHE A 16 9.70 8.91 -5.21
C PHE A 16 9.52 7.82 -4.16
N PHE A 17 8.73 8.12 -3.11
CA PHE A 17 8.27 7.10 -2.18
C PHE A 17 7.25 6.22 -2.90
N ARG A 18 7.60 4.94 -3.03
CA ARG A 18 6.77 3.94 -3.69
C ARG A 18 6.77 2.71 -2.81
N ILE A 19 5.66 2.00 -2.83
CA ILE A 19 5.55 0.67 -2.26
C ILE A 19 5.28 -0.30 -3.41
N ALA A 20 6.01 -1.41 -3.44
CA ALA A 20 5.74 -2.45 -4.41
C ALA A 20 4.54 -3.29 -3.93
N HIS A 21 3.54 -3.41 -4.79
CA HIS A 21 2.52 -4.44 -4.66
C HIS A 21 2.87 -5.54 -5.65
N ILE A 22 3.37 -6.65 -5.13
CA ILE A 22 3.67 -7.78 -6.00
C ILE A 22 2.39 -8.60 -6.16
N VAL A 23 1.96 -8.65 -7.41
CA VAL A 23 0.74 -9.30 -7.84
C VAL A 23 1.21 -10.45 -8.71
N ASN A 24 0.80 -11.65 -8.34
CA ASN A 24 1.11 -12.85 -9.08
C ASN A 24 0.75 -12.73 -10.59
N GLN A 25 1.38 -13.56 -11.42
CA GLN A 25 1.15 -13.69 -12.87
C GLN A 25 1.56 -12.46 -13.72
N GLY A 26 2.55 -11.68 -13.27
CA GLY A 26 3.14 -10.61 -14.07
C GLY A 26 2.35 -9.29 -14.08
N GLN A 27 1.34 -9.18 -13.21
CA GLN A 27 0.48 -8.00 -13.06
C GLN A 27 0.89 -7.08 -11.91
N ASN A 28 2.20 -7.00 -11.64
CA ASN A 28 2.77 -6.15 -10.60
C ASN A 28 2.19 -4.74 -10.62
N ARG A 29 1.88 -4.24 -9.43
CA ARG A 29 1.37 -2.89 -9.21
C ARG A 29 2.34 -2.12 -8.33
N ILE A 30 2.25 -0.81 -8.41
CA ILE A 30 2.88 0.07 -7.43
C ILE A 30 1.81 0.81 -6.65
N GLU A 31 2.02 0.98 -5.36
CA GLU A 31 1.28 1.93 -4.56
C GLU A 31 2.14 3.16 -4.35
N LEU A 32 1.62 4.30 -4.81
CA LEU A 32 2.24 5.60 -4.61
C LEU A 32 1.77 6.20 -3.29
N CYS A 33 2.74 6.54 -2.45
CA CYS A 33 2.52 7.14 -1.15
C CYS A 33 3.36 8.42 -1.04
N GLY A 34 2.81 9.45 -0.41
CA GLY A 34 3.61 10.52 0.20
C GLY A 34 4.16 10.08 1.54
N SER A 35 5.33 10.59 1.96
CA SER A 35 5.83 10.51 3.33
C SER A 35 5.77 9.11 3.98
N LEU A 36 6.16 8.06 3.25
CA LEU A 36 6.04 6.67 3.67
C LEU A 36 6.61 6.39 5.07
N VAL A 37 7.77 6.98 5.35
CA VAL A 37 8.55 6.81 6.59
C VAL A 37 7.82 7.37 7.81
N TYR A 38 6.99 8.39 7.60
CA TYR A 38 6.25 9.07 8.64
C TYR A 38 4.83 8.50 8.69
N GLY A 39 4.69 7.36 9.36
CA GLY A 39 3.38 6.81 9.73
C GLY A 39 2.73 5.85 8.73
N GLY A 40 3.48 5.32 7.75
CA GLY A 40 2.99 4.24 6.87
C GLY A 40 2.37 4.69 5.56
N GLY A 41 2.66 5.92 5.11
CA GLY A 41 2.18 6.47 3.84
C GLY A 41 1.00 7.44 3.99
N LEU A 42 1.06 8.53 3.23
CA LEU A 42 0.07 9.59 3.10
C LEU A 42 -0.33 9.76 1.63
N THR A 43 -1.32 10.60 1.37
CA THR A 43 -1.66 11.03 0.00
C THR A 43 -0.44 11.66 -0.69
N PRO A 44 0.03 11.15 -1.85
CA PRO A 44 1.08 11.81 -2.62
C PRO A 44 0.55 13.05 -3.34
N THR A 45 1.45 13.96 -3.73
CA THR A 45 1.05 15.11 -4.55
C THR A 45 0.58 14.68 -5.93
N ILE A 46 -0.36 15.42 -6.54
CA ILE A 46 -0.79 15.14 -7.92
C ILE A 46 0.35 15.26 -8.93
N GLY A 47 1.31 16.16 -8.66
CA GLY A 47 2.52 16.30 -9.47
C GLY A 47 3.35 15.02 -9.51
N LEU A 48 3.48 14.34 -8.36
CA LEU A 48 4.13 13.04 -8.28
C LEU A 48 3.42 12.00 -9.15
N VAL A 49 2.10 11.85 -8.99
CA VAL A 49 1.30 10.90 -9.78
C VAL A 49 1.49 11.12 -11.29
N ARG A 50 1.44 12.37 -11.75
CA ARG A 50 1.67 12.74 -13.16
C ARG A 50 3.06 12.38 -13.66
N GLN A 51 4.09 12.60 -12.84
CA GLN A 51 5.46 12.21 -13.20
C GLN A 51 5.60 10.70 -13.33
N ILE A 52 5.03 9.93 -12.41
CA ILE A 52 5.11 8.46 -12.45
C ILE A 52 4.39 7.88 -13.65
N LYS A 53 3.25 8.45 -14.04
CA LYS A 53 2.52 8.00 -15.24
C LYS A 53 3.30 8.11 -16.54
N ASN A 54 4.29 8.99 -16.61
CA ASN A 54 5.18 9.10 -17.78
C ASN A 54 6.23 7.99 -17.83
N ILE A 55 6.33 7.19 -16.76
CA ILE A 55 7.33 6.14 -16.58
C ILE A 55 6.66 4.77 -16.54
N ILE A 56 5.54 4.65 -15.83
CA ILE A 56 4.78 3.41 -15.62
C ILE A 56 3.36 3.58 -16.15
N GLU A 57 2.85 2.55 -16.81
CA GLU A 57 1.45 2.49 -17.24
C GLU A 57 0.50 2.80 -16.07
N SER A 58 -0.38 3.78 -16.26
CA SER A 58 -1.29 4.24 -15.19
C SER A 58 -2.20 3.12 -14.67
N SER A 59 -2.50 2.11 -15.50
CA SER A 59 -3.24 0.89 -15.17
C SER A 59 -2.56 -0.02 -14.14
N ARG A 60 -1.32 0.29 -13.74
CA ARG A 60 -0.56 -0.41 -12.68
C ARG A 60 -0.39 0.41 -11.40
N ILE A 61 -0.91 1.63 -11.37
CA ILE A 61 -0.70 2.58 -10.28
C ILE A 61 -1.91 2.59 -9.34
N MET A 62 -1.69 2.19 -8.09
CA MET A 62 -2.56 2.45 -6.96
C MET A 62 -2.07 3.71 -6.24
N VAL A 63 -2.97 4.53 -5.71
CA VAL A 63 -2.59 5.77 -5.01
C VAL A 63 -3.15 5.80 -3.61
N MET A 64 -2.30 6.04 -2.61
CA MET A 64 -2.72 6.25 -1.23
C MET A 64 -3.60 7.50 -1.12
N VAL A 65 -4.71 7.38 -0.40
CA VAL A 65 -5.61 8.48 -0.02
C VAL A 65 -5.70 8.46 1.49
N ARG A 66 -4.81 9.22 2.12
CA ARG A 66 -4.70 9.39 3.56
C ARG A 66 -4.16 10.79 3.87
N PRO A 67 -5.01 11.72 4.32
CA PRO A 67 -4.67 13.15 4.35
C PRO A 67 -3.66 13.50 5.45
N ARG A 68 -3.55 12.69 6.51
CA ARG A 68 -2.61 12.91 7.62
C ARG A 68 -2.18 11.62 8.33
N THR A 69 -1.14 11.74 9.14
CA THR A 69 -0.70 10.68 10.05
C THR A 69 -1.66 10.52 11.24
N GLY A 70 -1.49 9.42 11.99
CA GLY A 70 -2.27 9.14 13.20
C GLY A 70 -3.48 8.26 12.90
N SER A 71 -4.58 8.52 13.63
CA SER A 71 -5.83 7.74 13.57
C SER A 71 -6.49 7.78 12.19
N PHE A 72 -7.37 6.81 11.95
CA PHE A 72 -8.17 6.68 10.73
C PHE A 72 -9.61 7.17 10.90
N ILE A 73 -9.84 7.97 11.95
CA ILE A 73 -11.11 8.64 12.23
C ILE A 73 -10.97 10.04 11.64
N TYR A 74 -11.79 10.36 10.64
CA TYR A 74 -11.64 11.58 9.85
C TYR A 74 -12.75 12.57 10.10
N THR A 75 -12.42 13.87 10.14
CA THR A 75 -13.43 14.93 10.19
C THR A 75 -14.15 15.07 8.85
N PRO A 76 -15.32 15.75 8.79
CA PRO A 76 -16.00 16.03 7.53
C PRO A 76 -15.13 16.72 6.48
N GLU A 77 -14.26 17.65 6.89
CA GLU A 77 -13.34 18.38 6.02
C GLU A 77 -12.24 17.46 5.45
N GLU A 78 -11.74 16.54 6.27
CA GLU A 78 -10.76 15.54 5.85
C GLU A 78 -11.37 14.57 4.85
N ILE A 79 -12.61 14.13 5.08
CA ILE A 79 -13.36 13.26 4.16
C ILE A 79 -13.57 13.97 2.81
N ASN A 80 -13.96 15.25 2.84
CA ASN A 80 -14.10 16.04 1.61
C ASN A 80 -12.77 16.18 0.86
N THR A 81 -11.67 16.38 1.58
CA THR A 81 -10.32 16.41 1.00
C THR A 81 -10.00 15.08 0.31
N MET A 82 -10.24 13.95 0.98
CA MET A 82 -10.04 12.61 0.41
C MET A 82 -10.89 12.39 -0.85
N ILE A 83 -12.12 12.87 -0.88
CA ILE A 83 -13.00 12.78 -2.07
C ILE A 83 -12.42 13.57 -3.25
N GLU A 84 -11.93 14.79 -3.01
CA GLU A 84 -11.30 15.61 -4.07
C GLU A 84 -10.00 14.99 -4.57
N ASP A 85 -9.17 14.44 -3.67
CA ASP A 85 -7.96 13.69 -4.04
C ASP A 85 -8.30 12.48 -4.92
N ILE A 86 -9.33 11.68 -4.55
CA ILE A 86 -9.80 10.55 -5.36
C ILE A 86 -10.24 11.01 -6.74
N LYS A 87 -10.99 12.11 -6.85
CA LYS A 87 -11.41 12.68 -8.14
C LYS A 87 -10.21 13.09 -8.99
N ALA A 88 -9.22 13.75 -8.38
CA ALA A 88 -8.01 14.17 -9.06
C ALA A 88 -7.22 12.97 -9.59
N PHE A 89 -7.00 11.94 -8.77
CA PHE A 89 -6.29 10.73 -9.20
C PHE A 89 -7.07 9.94 -10.25
N LYS A 90 -8.41 9.90 -10.16
CA LYS A 90 -9.25 9.28 -11.19
C LYS A 90 -9.14 9.98 -12.54
N ALA A 91 -9.07 11.32 -12.55
CA ALA A 91 -8.84 12.07 -13.78
C ALA A 91 -7.48 11.75 -14.41
N GLU A 92 -6.52 11.28 -13.62
CA GLU A 92 -5.22 10.80 -14.10
C GLU A 92 -5.26 9.35 -14.60
N GLY A 93 -6.40 8.64 -14.55
CA GLY A 93 -6.52 7.29 -15.11
C GLY A 93 -5.65 6.25 -14.41
N VAL A 94 -5.37 6.44 -13.11
CA VAL A 94 -4.72 5.45 -12.25
C VAL A 94 -5.58 4.18 -12.16
N ARG A 95 -4.98 3.06 -11.76
CA ARG A 95 -5.70 1.79 -11.58
C ARG A 95 -6.70 1.84 -10.43
N GLY A 96 -6.28 2.47 -9.34
CA GLY A 96 -6.99 2.35 -8.07
C GLY A 96 -6.51 3.30 -7.00
N VAL A 97 -7.24 3.28 -5.90
CA VAL A 97 -6.96 4.07 -4.70
C VAL A 97 -6.93 3.19 -3.46
N VAL A 98 -6.19 3.64 -2.45
CA VAL A 98 -5.95 2.90 -1.20
C VAL A 98 -6.33 3.80 -0.03
N PHE A 99 -7.23 3.36 0.84
CA PHE A 99 -7.63 4.12 2.03
C PHE A 99 -8.19 3.19 3.12
N GLY A 100 -8.50 3.74 4.29
CA GLY A 100 -9.29 3.04 5.29
C GLY A 100 -9.76 4.02 6.36
N CYS A 101 -11.01 3.83 6.80
CA CYS A 101 -11.73 4.74 7.67
C CYS A 101 -12.33 3.95 8.82
N LEU A 102 -12.10 4.41 10.04
CA LEU A 102 -12.59 3.80 11.27
C LEU A 102 -13.44 4.79 12.06
N THR A 103 -14.32 4.24 12.88
CA THR A 103 -15.08 4.96 13.90
C THR A 103 -14.30 5.02 15.22
N GLU A 104 -14.79 5.83 16.18
CA GLU A 104 -14.14 6.00 17.49
C GLU A 104 -14.08 4.71 18.33
N ASP A 105 -15.03 3.80 18.12
CA ASP A 105 -15.07 2.45 18.73
C ASP A 105 -14.18 1.43 18.00
N GLY A 106 -13.44 1.86 16.97
CA GLY A 106 -12.51 1.01 16.23
C GLY A 106 -13.17 0.11 15.18
N ALA A 107 -14.46 0.26 14.90
CA ALA A 107 -15.12 -0.41 13.79
C ALA A 107 -14.80 0.27 12.45
N ILE A 108 -15.06 -0.41 11.34
CA ILE A 108 -14.99 0.20 10.00
C ILE A 108 -16.11 1.24 9.88
N ASP A 109 -15.77 2.47 9.51
CA ASP A 109 -16.76 3.50 9.21
C ASP A 109 -17.40 3.21 7.85
N GLU A 110 -18.52 2.50 7.88
CA GLU A 110 -19.25 2.14 6.66
C GLU A 110 -19.72 3.34 5.86
N LYS A 111 -20.17 4.39 6.54
CA LYS A 111 -20.77 5.54 5.88
C LYS A 111 -19.71 6.26 5.07
N VAL A 112 -18.57 6.54 5.70
CA VAL A 112 -17.42 7.19 5.04
C VAL A 112 -16.83 6.27 3.98
N THR A 113 -16.64 4.98 4.28
CA THR A 113 -16.08 4.03 3.32
C THR A 113 -16.96 3.93 2.07
N LYS A 114 -18.30 3.90 2.20
CA LYS A 114 -19.23 3.92 1.05
C LYS A 114 -19.11 5.20 0.22
N GLN A 115 -18.94 6.36 0.84
CA GLN A 115 -18.75 7.63 0.14
C GLN A 115 -17.46 7.62 -0.70
N LEU A 116 -16.35 7.17 -0.12
CA LEU A 116 -15.07 7.10 -0.81
C LEU A 116 -15.08 6.06 -1.93
N VAL A 117 -15.68 4.89 -1.72
CA VAL A 117 -15.90 3.89 -2.79
C VAL A 117 -16.72 4.49 -3.94
N ALA A 118 -17.80 5.22 -3.64
CA ALA A 118 -18.62 5.85 -4.66
C ALA A 118 -17.82 6.89 -5.47
N ALA A 119 -16.98 7.70 -4.82
CA ALA A 119 -16.10 8.65 -5.49
C ALA A 119 -15.05 7.94 -6.37
N ALA A 120 -14.55 6.78 -5.93
CA ALA A 120 -13.51 6.02 -6.60
C ALA A 120 -14.00 5.30 -7.86
N ARG A 121 -15.29 4.94 -7.99
CA ARG A 121 -15.78 4.21 -9.18
C ARG A 121 -15.40 4.93 -10.50
N PRO A 122 -14.92 4.18 -11.52
CA PRO A 122 -14.83 2.71 -11.62
C PRO A 122 -13.49 2.10 -11.17
N LEU A 123 -12.68 2.83 -10.41
CA LEU A 123 -11.34 2.39 -10.01
C LEU A 123 -11.36 1.19 -9.04
N ASP A 124 -10.26 0.44 -9.00
CA ASP A 124 -10.03 -0.56 -7.94
C ASP A 124 -9.85 0.16 -6.59
N VAL A 125 -10.41 -0.43 -5.52
CA VAL A 125 -10.25 0.09 -4.15
C VAL A 125 -9.56 -0.95 -3.27
N THR A 126 -8.55 -0.51 -2.53
CA THR A 126 -7.88 -1.31 -1.49
C THR A 126 -8.15 -0.70 -0.12
N PHE A 127 -8.72 -1.49 0.79
CA PHE A 127 -8.79 -1.10 2.20
C PHE A 127 -7.44 -1.36 2.86
N HIS A 128 -6.80 -0.35 3.43
CA HIS A 128 -5.43 -0.48 3.94
C HIS A 128 -5.35 -1.03 5.38
N ARG A 129 -4.14 -1.01 5.95
CA ARG A 129 -3.82 -1.54 7.30
C ARG A 129 -4.56 -0.92 8.50
N ALA A 130 -5.44 0.06 8.31
CA ALA A 130 -6.44 0.40 9.34
C ALA A 130 -7.25 -0.82 9.80
N PHE A 131 -7.41 -1.82 8.93
CA PHE A 131 -8.02 -3.08 9.30
C PHE A 131 -7.27 -3.81 10.41
N ASP A 132 -5.94 -3.67 10.53
CA ASP A 132 -5.17 -4.39 11.54
C ASP A 132 -5.54 -3.98 12.98
N ILE A 133 -6.14 -2.80 13.16
CA ILE A 133 -6.67 -2.30 14.44
C ILE A 133 -8.20 -2.26 14.48
N SER A 134 -8.85 -2.97 13.56
CA SER A 134 -10.30 -3.11 13.45
C SER A 134 -10.66 -4.58 13.26
N THR A 135 -11.95 -4.88 13.15
CA THR A 135 -12.44 -6.18 12.69
C THR A 135 -13.63 -5.97 11.76
N GLY A 136 -14.00 -7.01 11.00
CA GLY A 136 -15.20 -6.97 10.17
C GLY A 136 -14.93 -7.05 8.67
N LEU A 137 -14.30 -8.14 8.21
CA LEU A 137 -14.19 -8.43 6.79
C LEU A 137 -15.56 -8.44 6.09
N ASP A 138 -16.60 -8.95 6.78
CA ASP A 138 -17.98 -8.95 6.29
C ASP A 138 -18.55 -7.54 6.08
N THR A 139 -18.09 -6.57 6.87
CA THR A 139 -18.45 -5.16 6.69
C THR A 139 -17.87 -4.62 5.40
N LEU A 140 -16.59 -4.90 5.10
CA LEU A 140 -15.98 -4.52 3.81
C LEU A 140 -16.72 -5.17 2.63
N GLN A 141 -17.09 -6.44 2.76
CA GLN A 141 -17.83 -7.15 1.72
C GLN A 141 -19.22 -6.52 1.48
N ARG A 142 -19.96 -6.23 2.55
CA ARG A 142 -21.29 -5.63 2.48
C ARG A 142 -21.29 -4.20 1.98
N ILE A 143 -20.24 -3.42 2.23
CA ILE A 143 -20.05 -2.10 1.61
C ILE A 143 -20.00 -2.22 0.09
N GLY A 144 -19.33 -3.27 -0.41
CA GLY A 144 -19.14 -3.54 -1.84
C GLY A 144 -18.15 -2.58 -2.49
N GLY A 145 -17.51 -3.01 -3.58
CA GLY A 145 -16.53 -2.20 -4.33
C GLY A 145 -15.12 -2.16 -3.74
N ILE A 146 -14.90 -2.76 -2.55
CA ILE A 146 -13.55 -3.05 -2.06
C ILE A 146 -13.01 -4.26 -2.81
N THR A 147 -11.94 -4.07 -3.58
CA THR A 147 -11.32 -5.13 -4.37
C THR A 147 -10.27 -5.91 -3.58
N ARG A 148 -9.62 -5.24 -2.61
CA ARG A 148 -8.49 -5.77 -1.83
C ARG A 148 -8.49 -5.28 -0.40
N LEU A 149 -7.88 -6.08 0.46
CA LEU A 149 -7.59 -5.73 1.85
C LEU A 149 -6.10 -5.91 2.13
N LEU A 150 -5.41 -4.84 2.55
CA LEU A 150 -4.05 -4.93 3.10
C LEU A 150 -4.11 -5.15 4.60
N THR A 151 -3.43 -6.19 5.07
CA THR A 151 -3.43 -6.56 6.49
C THR A 151 -2.21 -7.39 6.85
N SER A 152 -1.76 -7.29 8.09
CA SER A 152 -0.79 -8.21 8.69
C SER A 152 -1.46 -9.29 9.55
N GLY A 153 -2.77 -9.51 9.39
CA GLY A 153 -3.57 -10.43 10.20
C GLY A 153 -3.67 -9.98 11.66
N HIS A 154 -3.81 -8.67 11.91
CA HIS A 154 -3.77 -8.05 13.24
C HIS A 154 -2.43 -8.20 14.00
N GLY A 155 -1.43 -8.84 13.39
CA GLY A 155 -0.07 -8.97 13.93
C GLY A 155 0.78 -7.72 13.70
N LYS A 156 1.86 -7.58 14.47
CA LYS A 156 2.86 -6.51 14.23
C LYS A 156 3.50 -6.66 12.85
N THR A 157 3.85 -7.91 12.50
CA THR A 157 4.31 -8.33 11.18
C THR A 157 3.40 -9.39 10.60
N VAL A 158 3.52 -9.65 9.30
CA VAL A 158 2.75 -10.67 8.60
C VAL A 158 2.91 -12.07 9.18
N MET A 159 4.09 -12.37 9.77
CA MET A 159 4.35 -13.67 10.38
C MET A 159 3.64 -13.83 11.71
N ASP A 160 3.47 -12.74 12.46
CA ASP A 160 2.75 -12.75 13.75
C ASP A 160 1.25 -13.02 13.54
N GLY A 161 0.69 -12.58 12.40
CA GLY A 161 -0.71 -12.79 12.04
C GLY A 161 -0.97 -13.90 11.02
N ALA A 162 0.00 -14.79 10.75
CA ALA A 162 -0.11 -15.80 9.70
C ALA A 162 -1.33 -16.73 9.86
N VAL A 163 -1.66 -17.12 11.10
CA VAL A 163 -2.84 -17.96 11.39
C VAL A 163 -4.13 -17.22 11.01
N GLU A 164 -4.25 -15.96 11.43
CA GLU A 164 -5.41 -15.12 11.12
C GLU A 164 -5.54 -14.86 9.62
N LEU A 165 -4.43 -14.59 8.93
CA LEU A 165 -4.41 -14.41 7.47
C LEU A 165 -4.98 -15.61 6.73
N SER A 166 -4.65 -16.83 7.16
CA SER A 166 -5.19 -18.06 6.58
C SER A 166 -6.72 -18.14 6.75
N GLY A 167 -7.22 -17.73 7.93
CA GLY A 167 -8.65 -17.58 8.20
C GLY A 167 -9.31 -16.54 7.30
N LEU A 168 -8.73 -15.34 7.20
CA LEU A 168 -9.23 -14.24 6.37
C LEU A 168 -9.27 -14.60 4.89
N ILE A 169 -8.25 -15.28 4.35
CA ILE A 169 -8.20 -15.72 2.95
C ILE A 169 -9.30 -16.74 2.67
N SER A 170 -9.45 -17.72 3.56
CA SER A 170 -10.48 -18.76 3.43
C SER A 170 -11.88 -18.16 3.50
N HIS A 171 -12.11 -17.30 4.50
CA HIS A 171 -13.39 -16.62 4.69
C HIS A 171 -13.72 -15.72 3.50
N SER A 172 -12.79 -14.85 3.07
CA SER A 172 -12.98 -13.99 1.92
C SER A 172 -13.34 -14.78 0.66
N SER A 173 -12.62 -15.88 0.40
CA SER A 173 -12.88 -16.74 -0.76
C SER A 173 -14.28 -17.36 -0.71
N SER A 174 -14.74 -17.77 0.47
CA SER A 174 -16.07 -18.39 0.65
C SER A 174 -17.25 -17.44 0.39
N VAL A 175 -17.04 -16.13 0.57
CA VAL A 175 -18.09 -15.09 0.39
C VAL A 175 -17.87 -14.24 -0.87
N ASN A 176 -16.92 -14.63 -1.73
CA ASN A 176 -16.47 -13.84 -2.87
C ASN A 176 -16.09 -12.40 -2.48
N GLY A 177 -15.31 -12.32 -1.40
CA GLY A 177 -14.82 -11.11 -0.76
C GLY A 177 -13.60 -10.48 -1.44
N PRO A 178 -13.04 -9.41 -0.84
CA PRO A 178 -11.84 -8.77 -1.36
C PRO A 178 -10.64 -9.72 -1.32
N ILE A 179 -9.72 -9.57 -2.26
CA ILE A 179 -8.45 -10.30 -2.23
C ILE A 179 -7.66 -9.84 -1.00
N ILE A 180 -7.31 -10.78 -0.12
CA ILE A 180 -6.47 -10.51 1.05
C ILE A 180 -5.03 -10.41 0.56
N CYS A 181 -4.40 -9.27 0.82
CA CYS A 181 -3.03 -8.97 0.43
C CYS A 181 -2.19 -8.77 1.70
N PRO A 182 -1.41 -9.77 2.13
CA PRO A 182 -0.60 -9.66 3.32
C PRO A 182 0.48 -8.58 3.19
N ALA A 183 0.62 -7.78 4.25
CA ALA A 183 1.53 -6.64 4.34
C ALA A 183 2.31 -6.67 5.67
N SER A 184 3.30 -5.79 5.81
CA SER A 184 4.19 -5.64 6.99
C SER A 184 5.25 -6.72 7.13
N GLY A 185 6.51 -6.36 6.87
CA GLY A 185 7.66 -7.26 7.08
C GLY A 185 7.87 -8.31 5.98
N ILE A 186 7.25 -8.13 4.80
CA ILE A 186 7.50 -8.97 3.63
C ILE A 186 8.90 -8.71 3.07
N ASN A 187 9.69 -9.77 2.94
CA ASN A 187 11.00 -9.83 2.30
C ASN A 187 11.21 -11.25 1.75
N ASN A 188 12.37 -11.53 1.14
CA ASN A 188 12.68 -12.81 0.52
C ASN A 188 12.66 -14.01 1.50
N GLU A 189 12.91 -13.79 2.78
CA GLU A 189 12.86 -14.86 3.79
C GLU A 189 11.44 -15.07 4.32
N THR A 190 10.72 -13.98 4.63
CA THR A 190 9.38 -14.05 5.21
C THR A 190 8.36 -14.51 4.19
N VAL A 191 8.50 -14.14 2.91
CA VAL A 191 7.57 -14.54 1.84
C VAL A 191 7.54 -16.06 1.63
N LEU A 192 8.69 -16.73 1.73
CA LEU A 192 8.78 -18.20 1.65
C LEU A 192 8.08 -18.89 2.82
N ARG A 193 8.25 -18.36 4.03
CA ARG A 193 7.61 -18.89 5.24
C ARG A 193 6.12 -18.66 5.20
N LEU A 194 5.71 -17.47 4.76
CA LEU A 194 4.31 -17.08 4.65
C LEU A 194 3.57 -17.96 3.65
N HIS A 195 4.14 -18.21 2.48
CA HIS A 195 3.54 -19.11 1.48
C HIS A 195 3.26 -20.51 2.04
N LYS A 196 4.19 -21.05 2.85
CA LYS A 196 3.99 -22.35 3.51
C LYS A 196 2.93 -22.31 4.60
N ALA A 197 2.85 -21.21 5.34
CA ALA A 197 1.95 -21.05 6.48
C ALA A 197 0.52 -20.66 6.09
N VAL A 198 0.34 -20.04 4.92
CA VAL A 198 -0.91 -19.42 4.48
C VAL A 198 -1.30 -19.98 3.11
N PRO A 199 -2.03 -21.11 3.06
CA PRO A 199 -2.51 -21.70 1.82
C PRO A 199 -3.42 -20.73 1.04
N GLY A 200 -3.30 -20.72 -0.29
CA GLY A 200 -4.13 -19.88 -1.16
C GLY A 200 -3.70 -18.41 -1.24
N LEU A 201 -2.51 -18.07 -0.75
CA LEU A 201 -1.89 -16.75 -0.91
C LEU A 201 -1.66 -16.42 -2.39
N LYS A 202 -2.17 -15.25 -2.84
CA LYS A 202 -2.11 -14.83 -4.27
C LYS A 202 -1.38 -13.52 -4.51
N GLU A 203 -1.32 -12.63 -3.53
CA GLU A 203 -0.71 -11.31 -3.65
C GLU A 203 0.06 -11.00 -2.37
N VAL A 204 1.15 -10.24 -2.46
CA VAL A 204 1.88 -9.75 -1.27
C VAL A 204 2.27 -8.29 -1.46
N HIS A 205 2.33 -7.56 -0.35
CA HIS A 205 2.67 -6.15 -0.33
C HIS A 205 3.97 -5.93 0.46
N LEU A 206 4.96 -5.33 -0.20
CA LEU A 206 6.26 -5.04 0.40
C LEU A 206 6.71 -3.62 0.10
N THR A 207 7.26 -2.96 1.12
CA THR A 207 7.88 -1.64 0.97
C THR A 207 8.96 -1.64 -0.11
N GLY A 208 9.80 -2.69 -0.15
CA GLY A 208 10.85 -2.84 -1.17
C GLY A 208 11.83 -1.66 -1.20
N SER A 209 12.02 -0.96 -0.07
CA SER A 209 12.80 0.28 -0.03
C SER A 209 14.22 0.10 0.51
N GLY A 210 15.09 1.05 0.16
CA GLY A 210 16.43 1.25 0.70
C GLY A 210 16.64 2.71 1.12
N ILE A 211 17.76 2.97 1.80
CA ILE A 211 18.18 4.32 2.20
C ILE A 211 19.55 4.57 1.58
N ILE A 212 19.68 5.68 0.85
CA ILE A 212 20.95 6.28 0.48
C ILE A 212 21.31 7.25 1.62
N PRO A 213 22.27 6.92 2.50
CA PRO A 213 22.60 7.79 3.61
C PRO A 213 23.17 9.11 3.11
N TYR A 214 22.86 10.21 3.80
CA TYR A 214 23.53 11.47 3.51
C TYR A 214 25.06 11.35 3.72
N PRO A 215 25.86 12.16 3.00
CA PRO A 215 27.29 12.26 3.26
C PRO A 215 27.57 12.55 4.75
N LYS A 216 28.70 12.12 5.28
CA LYS A 216 29.08 12.40 6.69
C LYS A 216 29.79 13.76 6.83
N ASP A 217 29.32 14.77 6.10
CA ASP A 217 29.83 16.14 6.20
C ASP A 217 29.07 16.96 7.26
N SER A 218 29.64 18.09 7.64
CA SER A 218 29.10 18.95 8.71
C SER A 218 27.69 19.46 8.40
N ARG A 219 27.35 19.68 7.12
CA ARG A 219 26.02 20.15 6.71
C ARG A 219 24.98 19.05 6.86
N SER A 220 25.34 17.82 6.50
CA SER A 220 24.46 16.66 6.60
C SER A 220 24.21 16.25 8.04
N ILE A 221 25.20 16.38 8.92
CA ILE A 221 25.04 16.19 10.37
C ILE A 221 24.09 17.26 10.92
N MET A 222 24.32 18.54 10.58
CA MET A 222 23.41 19.62 10.99
C MET A 222 21.99 19.42 10.47
N ALA A 223 21.81 18.95 9.23
CA ALA A 223 20.49 18.62 8.68
C ALA A 223 19.79 17.50 9.47
N GLN A 224 20.53 16.47 9.90
CA GLN A 224 20.01 15.41 10.76
C GLN A 224 19.58 15.94 12.13
N ASP A 225 20.42 16.77 12.76
CA ASP A 225 20.13 17.37 14.06
C ASP A 225 18.91 18.30 14.02
N LEU A 226 18.67 18.93 12.87
CA LEU A 226 17.46 19.74 12.59
C LEU A 226 16.23 18.89 12.21
N GLY A 227 16.37 17.57 12.11
CA GLY A 227 15.27 16.66 11.81
C GLY A 227 14.91 16.53 10.32
N PHE A 228 15.78 16.93 9.39
CA PHE A 228 15.55 16.79 7.94
C PHE A 228 15.78 15.37 7.40
N GLY A 229 16.00 14.41 8.30
CA GLY A 229 16.26 13.00 7.97
C GLY A 229 17.75 12.69 7.82
N ALA A 230 18.06 11.40 7.70
CA ALA A 230 19.44 10.88 7.65
C ALA A 230 19.86 10.34 6.28
N GLY A 231 19.01 10.47 5.28
CA GLY A 231 19.24 9.97 3.93
C GLY A 231 18.00 10.06 3.07
N GLU A 232 18.17 9.67 1.81
CA GLU A 232 17.13 9.63 0.79
C GLU A 232 16.61 8.21 0.67
N TRP A 233 15.29 8.06 0.68
CA TRP A 233 14.66 6.76 0.47
C TRP A 233 14.47 6.51 -1.02
N HIS A 234 14.68 5.26 -1.42
CA HIS A 234 14.47 4.81 -2.78
C HIS A 234 13.82 3.43 -2.79
N LEU A 235 13.27 3.03 -3.94
CA LEU A 235 12.98 1.62 -4.18
C LEU A 235 14.30 0.87 -4.39
N ASP A 236 14.46 -0.22 -3.66
CA ASP A 236 15.57 -1.15 -3.78
C ASP A 236 15.17 -2.26 -4.76
N PRO A 237 15.63 -2.22 -6.02
CA PRO A 237 15.22 -3.18 -7.05
C PRO A 237 15.64 -4.59 -6.68
N VAL A 238 16.77 -4.76 -5.99
CA VAL A 238 17.30 -6.08 -5.61
C VAL A 238 16.37 -6.74 -4.60
N LYS A 239 15.84 -5.97 -3.63
CA LYS A 239 14.85 -6.52 -2.68
C LYS A 239 13.55 -6.92 -3.38
N ILE A 240 13.09 -6.10 -4.32
CA ILE A 240 11.86 -6.36 -5.07
C ILE A 240 12.03 -7.61 -5.93
N GLU A 241 13.13 -7.69 -6.69
CA GLU A 241 13.46 -8.82 -7.57
C GLU A 241 13.57 -10.13 -6.79
N ARG A 242 14.23 -10.12 -5.62
CA ARG A 242 14.33 -11.33 -4.78
C ARG A 242 12.98 -11.85 -4.32
N VAL A 243 12.02 -10.97 -4.00
CA VAL A 243 10.67 -11.40 -3.65
C VAL A 243 9.91 -11.83 -4.90
N TRP A 244 10.06 -11.10 -6.00
CA TRP A 244 9.46 -11.43 -7.29
C TRP A 244 9.84 -12.84 -7.76
N ASP A 245 11.12 -13.20 -7.70
CA ASP A 245 11.62 -14.52 -8.10
C ASP A 245 10.98 -15.68 -7.33
N ILE A 246 10.52 -15.41 -6.11
CA ILE A 246 9.82 -16.40 -5.29
C ILE A 246 8.35 -16.50 -5.67
N VAL A 247 7.69 -15.37 -5.96
CA VAL A 247 6.24 -15.30 -6.09
C VAL A 247 5.71 -15.28 -7.52
N LYS A 248 6.59 -15.16 -8.53
CA LYS A 248 6.22 -15.11 -9.95
C LYS A 248 5.51 -16.37 -10.45
N ASP A 249 5.72 -17.49 -9.76
CA ASP A 249 5.20 -18.82 -10.11
C ASP A 249 4.06 -19.29 -9.17
N TRP A 250 3.55 -18.41 -8.31
CA TRP A 250 2.45 -18.74 -7.37
C TRP A 250 1.09 -18.87 -8.08
#